data_AF-A0A7V3IYX5-F1
#
_entry.id   AF-A0A7V3IYX5-F1
#
_cell.length_a   1.000
_cell.length_b   1.000
_cell.length_c   1.000
_cell.angle_alpha   90.00
_cell.angle_beta   90.00
_cell.angle_gamma   90.00
#
_symmetry.space_group_name_H-M   'P 1'
#
loop_
_entity.id
_entity.type
_entity.pdbx_description
1 polymer ?
#
loop_
_entity_poly.entity_id
_entity_poly.type
_entity_poly.pdbx_seq_one_letter_code
_entity_poly.pdbx_strand_id
1 'polypeptide(L)'
;ITGEDAQLFTAVRRRVTVDGVATDIGLVGNVDRVNTAAVLDLIAAGRIPVVSTLAPDADGVVHNINADTAAAALAEALGAEKLLMLTDVEGLYTHWPDPDSLVSEIDTTTLAQLLPSVQAGMFPKVEACLHAVGGGVPSAHIIDGRVEHCVLVELFTDAGTGTKVVKA
;
A
#
# COMPACT_ATOMS: atom_id res chain seq x y z
N ILE A 1 -6.68 16.40 2.79
CA ILE A 1 -7.85 16.01 1.98
C ILE A 1 -8.25 14.60 2.37
N THR A 2 -9.51 14.24 2.24
CA THR A 2 -9.96 12.84 2.39
C THR A 2 -10.20 12.25 1.00
N GLY A 3 -10.45 10.94 0.92
CA GLY A 3 -10.88 10.32 -0.33
C GLY A 3 -12.23 10.84 -0.83
N GLU A 4 -13.07 11.40 0.03
CA GLU A 4 -14.35 12.00 -0.36
C GLU A 4 -14.18 13.31 -1.15
N ASP A 5 -13.14 14.09 -0.82
CA ASP A 5 -12.88 15.38 -1.45
C ASP A 5 -12.65 15.20 -2.95
N ALA A 6 -13.46 15.88 -3.77
CA ALA A 6 -13.42 15.81 -5.23
C ALA A 6 -13.52 14.37 -5.81
N GLN A 7 -14.11 13.44 -5.05
CA GLN A 7 -14.20 12.02 -5.40
C GLN A 7 -12.81 11.41 -5.67
N LEU A 8 -11.79 11.82 -4.90
CA LEU A 8 -10.44 11.26 -4.99
C LEU A 8 -10.48 9.73 -4.95
N PHE A 9 -11.27 9.17 -4.04
CA PHE A 9 -11.56 7.74 -3.96
C PHE A 9 -13.06 7.49 -4.02
N THR A 10 -13.46 6.36 -4.62
CA THR A 10 -14.74 5.70 -4.31
C THR A 10 -14.47 4.36 -3.63
N ALA A 11 -15.42 3.90 -2.82
CA ALA A 11 -15.33 2.63 -2.11
C ALA A 11 -16.33 1.60 -2.63
N VAL A 12 -15.96 0.34 -2.52
CA VAL A 12 -16.92 -0.78 -2.50
C VAL A 12 -16.87 -1.44 -1.13
N ARG A 13 -18.05 -1.77 -0.59
CA ARG A 13 -18.16 -2.43 0.72
C ARG A 13 -17.38 -3.75 0.71
N ARG A 14 -16.47 -3.89 1.67
CA ARG A 14 -15.66 -5.08 1.85
C ARG A 14 -16.40 -6.09 2.72
N ARG A 15 -16.40 -7.35 2.30
CA ARG A 15 -16.78 -8.50 3.13
C ARG A 15 -15.57 -9.38 3.36
N VAL A 16 -15.52 -10.06 4.49
CA VAL A 16 -14.48 -11.03 4.82
C VAL A 16 -15.11 -12.41 4.97
N THR A 17 -14.35 -13.46 4.73
CA THR A 17 -14.83 -14.83 4.93
C THR A 17 -14.54 -15.27 6.36
N VAL A 18 -15.58 -15.57 7.13
CA VAL A 18 -15.49 -16.19 8.46
C VAL A 18 -16.15 -17.56 8.37
N ASP A 19 -15.39 -18.63 8.64
CA ASP A 19 -15.87 -20.02 8.56
C ASP A 19 -16.52 -20.39 7.21
N GLY A 20 -16.00 -19.83 6.11
CA GLY A 20 -16.54 -20.05 4.76
C GLY A 20 -17.74 -19.18 4.38
N VAL A 21 -18.19 -18.29 5.27
CA VAL A 21 -19.34 -17.39 5.05
C VAL A 21 -18.87 -15.96 4.85
N ALA A 22 -19.42 -15.28 3.84
CA ALA A 22 -19.16 -13.85 3.63
C ALA A 22 -19.84 -13.03 4.73
N THR A 23 -19.03 -12.42 5.60
CA THR A 23 -19.44 -11.64 6.77
C THR A 23 -19.25 -10.15 6.52
N ASP A 24 -20.25 -9.36 6.88
CA ASP A 24 -20.17 -7.90 6.90
C ASP A 24 -19.39 -7.44 8.13
N ILE A 25 -18.39 -6.59 7.92
CA ILE A 25 -17.53 -6.02 8.97
C ILE A 25 -17.83 -4.53 9.21
N GLY A 26 -18.96 -4.04 8.72
CA GLY A 26 -19.45 -2.68 8.95
C GLY A 26 -19.09 -1.73 7.81
N LEU A 27 -18.67 -0.52 8.16
CA LEU A 27 -18.30 0.53 7.20
C LEU A 27 -16.83 0.41 6.81
N VAL A 28 -16.47 -0.74 6.25
CA VAL A 28 -15.12 -1.03 5.75
C VAL A 28 -15.21 -1.31 4.26
N GLY A 29 -14.31 -0.70 3.49
CA GLY A 29 -14.32 -0.76 2.04
C GLY A 29 -12.95 -1.07 1.44
N ASN A 30 -12.97 -1.42 0.16
CA ASN A 30 -11.80 -1.38 -0.72
C ASN A 30 -11.94 -0.18 -1.66
N VAL A 31 -10.81 0.35 -2.15
CA VAL A 31 -10.83 1.35 -3.23
C VAL A 31 -11.46 0.73 -4.46
N ASP A 32 -12.43 1.43 -5.05
CA ASP A 32 -13.09 1.05 -6.30
C ASP A 32 -12.53 1.86 -7.47
N ARG A 33 -12.51 3.19 -7.34
CA ARG A 33 -11.94 4.10 -8.33
C ARG A 33 -11.09 5.16 -7.66
N VAL A 34 -10.10 5.65 -8.41
CA VAL A 34 -9.24 6.77 -8.01
C VAL A 34 -9.37 7.88 -9.05
N ASN A 35 -9.68 9.10 -8.60
CA ASN A 35 -9.59 10.31 -9.41
C ASN A 35 -8.38 11.14 -8.97
N THR A 36 -7.33 11.14 -9.77
CA THR A 36 -6.06 11.79 -9.40
C THR A 36 -6.04 13.30 -9.64
N ALA A 37 -7.03 13.87 -10.32
CA ALA A 37 -7.01 15.27 -10.75
C ALA A 37 -6.74 16.24 -9.59
N ALA A 38 -7.49 16.12 -8.49
CA ALA A 38 -7.33 17.00 -7.33
C ALA A 38 -5.95 16.86 -6.65
N VAL A 39 -5.38 15.65 -6.63
CA VAL A 39 -4.05 15.40 -6.07
C VAL A 39 -2.97 16.00 -6.95
N LEU A 40 -3.09 15.82 -8.27
CA LEU A 40 -2.17 16.40 -9.24
C LEU A 40 -2.20 17.94 -9.23
N ASP A 41 -3.38 18.55 -9.08
CA ASP A 41 -3.53 20.01 -8.96
C ASP A 41 -2.80 20.54 -7.71
N LEU A 42 -2.94 19.85 -6.56
CA LEU A 42 -2.24 20.21 -5.34
C LEU A 42 -0.71 20.09 -5.49
N ILE A 43 -0.25 19.01 -6.10
CA ILE A 43 1.19 18.79 -6.38
C ILE A 43 1.72 19.88 -7.32
N ALA A 44 1.00 20.18 -8.40
CA ALA A 44 1.35 21.22 -9.36
C ALA A 44 1.41 22.62 -8.72
N ALA A 45 0.61 22.86 -7.69
CA ALA A 45 0.64 24.07 -6.86
C ALA A 45 1.74 24.07 -5.78
N GLY A 46 2.65 23.08 -5.77
CA GLY A 46 3.74 22.95 -4.81
C GLY A 46 3.30 22.54 -3.40
N ARG A 47 2.13 21.88 -3.27
CA ARG A 47 1.62 21.37 -1.99
C ARG A 47 1.96 19.88 -1.84
N ILE A 48 2.01 19.42 -0.59
CA ILE A 48 2.14 18.01 -0.24
C ILE A 48 0.77 17.51 0.23
N PRO A 49 0.05 16.71 -0.57
CA PRO A 49 -1.25 16.19 -0.19
C PRO A 49 -1.11 15.17 0.94
N VAL A 50 -1.78 15.42 2.06
CA VAL A 50 -2.00 14.43 3.12
C VAL A 50 -3.41 13.89 2.96
N VAL A 51 -3.51 12.59 2.70
CA VAL A 51 -4.76 11.91 2.32
C VAL A 51 -5.22 10.99 3.46
N SER A 52 -6.43 11.21 3.95
CA SER A 52 -7.11 10.28 4.87
C SER A 52 -7.93 9.24 4.09
N THR A 53 -7.85 7.98 4.47
CA THR A 53 -8.39 6.83 3.70
C THR A 53 -9.85 6.53 4.01
N LEU A 54 -10.68 7.55 3.79
CA LEU A 54 -12.14 7.49 3.86
C LEU A 54 -12.71 7.78 2.48
N ALA A 55 -13.66 6.99 2.02
CA ALA A 55 -14.28 7.21 0.71
C ALA A 55 -15.75 6.78 0.68
N PRO A 56 -16.61 7.44 -0.10
CA PRO A 56 -18.00 7.08 -0.24
C PRO A 56 -18.17 5.93 -1.23
N ASP A 57 -19.15 5.06 -0.99
CA ASP A 57 -19.63 4.10 -1.99
C ASP A 57 -20.59 4.73 -3.00
N ALA A 58 -21.13 3.91 -3.91
CA ALA A 58 -22.07 4.36 -4.94
C ALA A 58 -23.35 5.00 -4.37
N ASP A 59 -23.72 4.68 -3.13
CA ASP A 59 -24.89 5.23 -2.44
C ASP A 59 -24.53 6.45 -1.56
N GLY A 60 -23.25 6.87 -1.56
CA GLY A 60 -22.75 8.00 -0.78
C GLY A 60 -22.42 7.65 0.68
N VAL A 61 -22.44 6.38 1.07
CA VAL A 61 -22.09 5.95 2.42
C VAL A 61 -20.57 5.88 2.55
N VAL A 62 -20.01 6.55 3.55
CA VAL A 62 -18.56 6.61 3.78
C VAL A 62 -18.06 5.32 4.41
N HIS A 63 -16.99 4.77 3.84
CA HIS A 63 -16.29 3.59 4.35
C HIS A 63 -14.86 3.92 4.74
N ASN A 64 -14.39 3.23 5.78
CA ASN A 64 -12.98 3.19 6.13
C ASN A 64 -12.24 2.21 5.21
N ILE A 65 -11.18 2.68 4.56
CA ILE A 65 -10.34 1.89 3.66
C ILE A 65 -8.99 1.66 4.33
N ASN A 66 -8.44 0.45 4.17
CA ASN A 66 -7.10 0.14 4.62
C ASN A 66 -6.07 1.10 3.98
N ALA A 67 -5.15 1.62 4.79
CA ALA A 67 -4.21 2.64 4.33
C ALA A 67 -3.18 2.11 3.33
N ASP A 68 -2.71 0.87 3.49
CA ASP A 68 -1.74 0.26 2.59
C ASP A 68 -2.38 0.06 1.19
N THR A 69 -3.61 -0.46 1.13
CA THR A 69 -4.31 -0.66 -0.15
C THR A 69 -4.70 0.65 -0.83
N ALA A 70 -5.11 1.66 -0.06
CA ALA A 70 -5.38 3.00 -0.59
C ALA A 70 -4.11 3.67 -1.14
N ALA A 71 -2.97 3.53 -0.45
CA ALA A 71 -1.70 4.06 -0.90
C ALA A 71 -1.24 3.41 -2.21
N ALA A 72 -1.38 2.09 -2.34
CA ALA A 72 -1.06 1.38 -3.58
C ALA A 72 -1.96 1.80 -4.75
N ALA A 73 -3.28 1.88 -4.53
CA ALA A 73 -4.22 2.30 -5.56
C ALA A 73 -3.94 3.74 -6.04
N LEU A 74 -3.62 4.65 -5.10
CA LEU A 74 -3.26 6.01 -5.46
C LEU A 74 -1.91 6.09 -6.19
N ALA A 75 -0.91 5.32 -5.76
CA ALA A 75 0.40 5.28 -6.40
C ALA A 75 0.31 4.79 -7.85
N GLU A 76 -0.46 3.73 -8.10
CA GLU A 76 -0.76 3.23 -9.44
C GLU A 76 -1.47 4.29 -10.29
N ALA A 77 -2.57 4.86 -9.77
CA ALA A 77 -3.38 5.82 -10.52
C ALA A 77 -2.60 7.11 -10.87
N LEU A 78 -1.64 7.50 -10.03
CA LEU A 78 -0.75 8.64 -10.28
C LEU A 78 0.39 8.31 -11.26
N GLY A 79 0.65 7.04 -11.54
CA GLY A 79 1.87 6.62 -12.22
C GLY A 79 3.12 6.98 -11.42
N ALA A 80 3.07 6.77 -10.11
CA ALA A 80 4.17 7.12 -9.20
C ALA A 80 5.44 6.32 -9.53
N GLU A 81 6.61 6.94 -9.37
CA GLU A 81 7.91 6.30 -9.58
C GLU A 81 8.22 5.24 -8.51
N LYS A 82 7.79 5.50 -7.26
CA LYS A 82 8.01 4.62 -6.11
C LYS A 82 6.81 4.66 -5.16
N LEU A 83 6.50 3.52 -4.55
CA LEU A 83 5.65 3.43 -3.36
C LEU A 83 6.53 3.11 -2.14
N LEU A 84 6.44 3.92 -1.09
CA LEU A 84 7.15 3.70 0.18
C LEU A 84 6.15 3.35 1.28
N MET A 85 6.34 2.21 1.92
CA MET A 85 5.55 1.73 3.05
C MET A 85 6.41 1.65 4.30
N LEU A 86 6.07 2.46 5.30
CA LEU A 86 6.74 2.41 6.60
C LEU A 86 6.09 1.32 7.46
N THR A 87 6.93 0.56 8.15
CA THR A 87 6.51 -0.50 9.08
C THR A 87 7.35 -0.46 10.36
N ASP A 88 7.00 -1.27 11.36
CA ASP A 88 7.68 -1.39 12.65
C ASP A 88 8.66 -2.59 12.73
N VAL A 89 9.04 -3.14 11.58
CA VAL A 89 10.01 -4.23 11.41
C VAL A 89 11.05 -3.85 10.35
N GLU A 90 12.15 -4.59 10.27
CA GLU A 90 13.29 -4.27 9.40
C GLU A 90 12.96 -4.39 7.91
N GLY A 91 11.99 -5.24 7.55
CA GLY A 91 11.56 -5.51 6.19
C GLY A 91 10.73 -6.78 6.10
N LEU A 92 10.73 -7.40 4.93
CA LEU A 92 10.06 -8.68 4.68
C LEU A 92 11.00 -9.84 4.98
N TYR A 93 10.53 -10.76 5.83
CA TYR A 93 11.16 -12.05 6.07
C TYR A 93 10.48 -13.11 5.21
N THR A 94 11.26 -13.86 4.43
CA THR A 94 10.73 -14.97 3.62
C THR A 94 10.28 -16.14 4.49
N HIS A 95 10.88 -16.31 5.68
CA HIS A 95 10.61 -17.41 6.60
C HIS A 95 10.60 -16.94 8.05
N TRP A 96 9.60 -16.17 8.47
CA TRP A 96 9.50 -15.77 9.89
C TRP A 96 9.34 -16.99 10.82
N PRO A 97 10.05 -17.07 11.98
CA PRO A 97 10.85 -16.02 12.64
C PRO A 97 12.36 -16.06 12.37
N ASP A 98 12.82 -16.68 11.29
CA ASP A 98 14.25 -16.74 10.95
C ASP A 98 14.76 -15.34 10.58
N PRO A 99 15.65 -14.72 11.38
CA PRO A 99 16.18 -13.39 11.10
C PRO A 99 17.08 -13.37 9.84
N ASP A 100 17.69 -14.50 9.48
CA ASP A 100 18.53 -14.61 8.28
C ASP A 100 17.69 -14.64 6.98
N SER A 101 16.36 -14.69 7.12
CA SER A 101 15.43 -14.74 6.00
C SER A 101 14.95 -13.36 5.51
N LEU A 102 15.49 -12.27 6.07
CA LEU A 102 15.26 -10.90 5.63
C LEU A 102 15.77 -10.69 4.20
N VAL A 103 14.90 -10.17 3.32
CA VAL A 103 15.27 -9.89 1.92
C VAL A 103 15.33 -8.40 1.64
N SER A 104 16.40 -7.96 0.99
CA SER A 104 16.56 -6.57 0.55
C SER A 104 15.85 -6.26 -0.76
N GLU A 105 15.71 -7.26 -1.65
CA GLU A 105 14.97 -7.15 -2.90
C GLU A 105 14.23 -8.46 -3.20
N ILE A 106 13.01 -8.36 -3.73
CA ILE A 106 12.20 -9.50 -4.15
C ILE A 106 11.36 -9.15 -5.38
N ASP A 107 11.23 -10.08 -6.33
CA ASP A 107 10.40 -9.89 -7.50
C ASP A 107 8.92 -10.23 -7.22
N THR A 108 8.00 -9.67 -8.01
CA THR A 108 6.56 -9.90 -7.86
C THR A 108 6.14 -11.36 -7.97
N THR A 109 6.84 -12.20 -8.75
CA THR A 109 6.48 -13.60 -8.92
C THR A 109 6.82 -14.39 -7.66
N THR A 110 8.03 -14.23 -7.13
CA THR A 110 8.46 -14.85 -5.88
C THR A 110 7.61 -14.34 -4.70
N LEU A 111 7.36 -13.03 -4.65
CA LEU A 111 6.55 -12.43 -3.58
C LEU A 111 5.10 -12.95 -3.57
N ALA A 112 4.49 -13.14 -4.74
CA ALA A 112 3.14 -13.71 -4.85
C ALA A 112 3.07 -15.17 -4.33
N GLN A 113 4.14 -15.95 -4.50
CA GLN A 113 4.21 -17.32 -3.98
C GLN A 113 4.37 -17.35 -2.45
N LEU A 114 5.05 -16.36 -1.87
CA LEU A 114 5.22 -16.24 -0.43
C LEU A 114 3.99 -15.67 0.29
N LEU A 115 3.11 -14.95 -0.42
CA LEU A 115 1.96 -14.26 0.16
C LEU A 115 1.12 -15.12 1.13
N PRO A 116 0.82 -16.41 0.86
CA PRO A 116 0.06 -17.26 1.79
C PRO A 116 0.77 -17.55 3.13
N SER A 117 2.10 -17.45 3.19
CA SER A 117 2.90 -17.65 4.41
C SER A 117 3.28 -16.35 5.12
N VAL A 118 2.97 -15.19 4.53
CA VAL A 118 3.22 -13.89 5.15
C VAL A 118 2.32 -13.71 6.38
N GLN A 119 2.87 -13.15 7.45
CA GLN A 119 2.13 -12.87 8.68
C GLN A 119 0.95 -11.91 8.43
N ALA A 120 -0.15 -12.09 9.17
CA ALA A 120 -1.38 -11.32 8.98
C ALA A 120 -1.20 -9.79 8.99
N GLY A 121 -0.26 -9.27 9.81
CA GLY A 121 0.03 -7.83 9.86
C GLY A 121 0.80 -7.30 8.63
N MET A 122 1.60 -8.14 8.00
CA MET A 122 2.42 -7.79 6.83
C MET A 122 1.70 -8.09 5.50
N PHE A 123 0.70 -8.97 5.54
CA PHE A 123 -0.13 -9.32 4.39
C PHE A 123 -0.66 -8.10 3.61
N PRO A 124 -1.33 -7.10 4.21
CA PRO A 124 -1.86 -5.96 3.46
C PRO A 124 -0.76 -5.11 2.80
N LYS A 125 0.42 -4.97 3.43
CA LYS A 125 1.55 -4.25 2.86
C LYS A 125 2.13 -4.95 1.64
N VAL A 126 2.31 -6.27 1.74
CA VAL A 126 2.82 -7.10 0.64
C VAL A 126 1.84 -7.14 -0.52
N GLU A 127 0.54 -7.35 -0.24
CA GLU A 127 -0.52 -7.33 -1.25
C GLU A 127 -0.56 -5.96 -1.97
N ALA A 128 -0.45 -4.87 -1.22
CA ALA A 128 -0.42 -3.53 -1.78
C ALA A 128 0.83 -3.27 -2.65
N CYS A 129 2.01 -3.75 -2.24
CA CYS A 129 3.22 -3.67 -3.07
C CYS A 129 3.08 -4.46 -4.38
N LEU A 130 2.54 -5.68 -4.31
CA LEU A 130 2.23 -6.50 -5.49
C LEU A 130 1.27 -5.77 -6.44
N HIS A 131 0.20 -5.18 -5.90
CA HIS A 131 -0.77 -4.43 -6.69
C HIS A 131 -0.13 -3.24 -7.39
N ALA A 132 0.60 -2.40 -6.64
CA ALA A 132 1.24 -1.21 -7.19
C ALA A 132 2.24 -1.54 -8.31
N VAL A 133 3.14 -2.50 -8.06
CA VAL A 133 4.17 -2.89 -9.04
C VAL A 133 3.54 -3.60 -10.25
N GLY A 134 2.54 -4.45 -10.02
CA GLY A 134 1.76 -5.09 -11.08
C GLY A 134 1.00 -4.07 -11.94
N GLY A 135 0.51 -2.99 -11.34
CA GLY A 135 -0.21 -1.89 -11.98
C GLY A 135 0.69 -0.88 -12.71
N GLY A 136 2.01 -0.98 -12.59
CA GLY A 136 2.97 -0.19 -13.36
C GLY A 136 3.85 0.76 -12.56
N VAL A 137 3.74 0.79 -11.22
CA VAL A 137 4.72 1.48 -10.37
C VAL A 137 6.07 0.76 -10.49
N PRO A 138 7.17 1.44 -10.87
CA PRO A 138 8.47 0.79 -11.11
C PRO A 138 9.01 -0.02 -9.93
N SER A 139 8.81 0.45 -8.70
CA SER A 139 9.18 -0.29 -7.49
C SER A 139 8.36 0.12 -6.27
N ALA A 140 8.11 -0.83 -5.38
CA ALA A 140 7.54 -0.57 -4.06
C ALA A 140 8.57 -0.95 -2.98
N HIS A 141 8.50 -0.33 -1.80
CA HIS A 141 9.53 -0.44 -0.78
C HIS A 141 8.86 -0.58 0.58
N ILE A 142 9.18 -1.62 1.33
CA ILE A 142 8.76 -1.81 2.72
C ILE A 142 9.96 -1.51 3.61
N ILE A 143 9.92 -0.40 4.34
CA ILE A 143 11.07 0.11 5.10
C ILE A 143 10.77 0.25 6.59
N ASP A 144 11.81 0.12 7.41
CA ASP A 144 11.70 0.30 8.86
C ASP A 144 11.47 1.78 9.23
N GLY A 145 10.25 2.10 9.63
CA GLY A 145 9.84 3.43 10.06
C GLY A 145 10.42 3.85 11.42
N ARG A 146 11.05 2.94 12.17
CA ARG A 146 11.71 3.23 13.45
C ARG A 146 13.09 3.83 13.26
N VAL A 147 13.68 3.69 12.07
CA VAL A 147 14.97 4.28 11.70
C VAL A 147 14.77 5.77 11.45
N GLU A 148 15.57 6.61 12.13
CA GLU A 148 15.55 8.05 11.92
C GLU A 148 15.89 8.39 10.46
N HIS A 149 15.08 9.27 9.86
CA HIS A 149 15.23 9.64 8.45
C HIS A 149 15.13 8.47 7.45
N CYS A 150 14.43 7.38 7.79
CA CYS A 150 14.27 6.18 6.95
C CYS A 150 13.95 6.47 5.46
N VAL A 151 13.09 7.46 5.19
CA VAL A 151 12.75 7.88 3.81
C VAL A 151 13.97 8.42 3.06
N LEU A 152 14.84 9.19 3.71
CA LEU A 152 16.06 9.71 3.09
C LEU A 152 17.08 8.58 2.88
N VAL A 153 17.20 7.68 3.85
CA VAL A 153 18.12 6.54 3.75
C VAL A 153 17.74 5.67 2.56
N GLU A 154 16.45 5.32 2.42
CA GLU A 154 15.99 4.50 1.30
C GLU A 154 16.16 5.18 -0.07
N LEU A 155 15.88 6.48 -0.16
CA LEU A 155 15.90 7.18 -1.45
C LEU A 155 17.29 7.64 -1.91
N PHE A 156 18.21 7.88 -0.98
CA PHE A 156 19.50 8.52 -1.29
C PHE A 156 20.73 7.71 -0.86
N THR A 157 20.54 6.46 -0.45
CA THR A 157 21.65 5.56 -0.13
C THR A 157 21.43 4.17 -0.70
N ASP A 158 22.51 3.48 -1.02
CA ASP A 158 22.48 2.06 -1.42
C ASP A 158 22.37 1.11 -0.22
N ALA A 159 22.24 1.66 1.01
CA ALA A 159 22.20 0.86 2.23
C ALA A 159 20.89 0.10 2.41
N GLY A 160 19.83 0.46 1.67
CA GLY A 160 18.55 -0.27 1.56
C GLY A 160 18.03 -0.80 2.90
N THR A 161 17.36 0.05 3.69
CA THR A 161 16.90 -0.28 5.06
C THR A 161 15.53 -0.98 5.05
N GLY A 162 15.34 -1.92 4.13
CA GLY A 162 14.05 -2.55 3.90
C GLY A 162 14.05 -3.54 2.74
N THR A 163 12.85 -3.85 2.26
CA THR A 163 12.64 -4.74 1.12
C THR A 163 12.09 -3.96 -0.06
N LYS A 164 12.83 -3.98 -1.16
CA LYS A 164 12.42 -3.46 -2.46
C LYS A 164 11.68 -4.55 -3.26
N VAL A 165 10.49 -4.23 -3.72
CA VAL A 165 9.68 -5.06 -4.61
C VAL A 165 9.78 -4.54 -6.03
N VAL A 166 10.14 -5.42 -6.97
CA VAL A 166 10.30 -5.10 -8.38
C VAL A 166 9.52 -6.07 -9.26
N LYS A 167 9.22 -5.64 -10.49
CA LYS A 167 8.62 -6.52 -11.49
C LYS A 167 9.62 -7.59 -11.92
N ALA A 168 9.13 -8.81 -12.11
CA ALA A 168 9.90 -9.93 -12.67
C ALA A 168 10.28 -9.71 -14.14
#